data_AF-A0A7W0VK27-F1
#
_entry.id   AF-A0A7W0VK27-F1
#
_cell.length_a   1.000
_cell.length_b   1.000
_cell.length_c   1.000
_cell.angle_alpha   90.00
_cell.angle_beta   90.00
_cell.angle_gamma   90.00
#
_symmetry.space_group_name_H-M   'P 1'
#
loop_
_entity.id
_entity.type
_entity.pdbx_description
1 polymer ?
#
loop_
_entity_poly.entity_id
_entity_poly.type
_entity_poly.pdbx_seq_one_letter_code
_entity_poly.pdbx_strand_id
1 'polypeptide(L)'
;MMSPASVYRIFRRADGDAPSVRLVVIVMVIAAMLITAICVIRVTRQHEVLRLGLQLSKASERVRTLREVRRQLELEHATLTSPDRIRGLAMQLGMEPVAPDSIRIVMPRAGTGKVAAR
;
A
#
# COMPACT_ATOMS: atom_id res chain seq x y z
N MET A 1 -16.89 -20.40 66.02
CA MET A 1 -16.90 -21.78 65.49
C MET A 1 -18.02 -21.86 64.46
N MET A 2 -17.69 -21.81 63.17
CA MET A 2 -18.65 -21.67 62.07
C MET A 2 -18.81 -23.04 61.39
N SER A 3 -20.04 -23.57 61.41
CA SER A 3 -20.37 -24.93 60.98
C SER A 3 -20.11 -25.14 59.47
N PRO A 4 -19.46 -26.25 59.06
CA PRO A 4 -19.17 -26.59 57.66
C PRO A 4 -20.41 -27.01 56.84
N ALA A 5 -21.60 -27.07 57.45
CA ALA A 5 -22.82 -27.55 56.81
C ALA A 5 -23.41 -26.57 55.77
N SER A 6 -23.04 -25.29 55.80
CA SER A 6 -23.64 -24.27 54.92
C SER A 6 -23.07 -24.30 53.48
N VAL A 7 -21.85 -24.82 53.29
CA VAL A 7 -21.19 -24.84 51.98
C VAL A 7 -21.77 -25.93 51.07
N TYR A 8 -22.22 -27.06 51.64
CA TYR A 8 -22.77 -28.18 50.85
C TYR A 8 -24.16 -27.93 50.28
N ARG A 9 -24.91 -26.93 50.79
CA ARG A 9 -26.30 -26.73 50.38
C ARG A 9 -26.44 -25.98 49.05
N ILE A 10 -25.40 -25.28 48.61
CA ILE A 10 -25.41 -24.56 47.32
C ILE A 10 -25.21 -25.53 46.15
N PHE A 11 -24.48 -26.63 46.33
CA PHE A 11 -24.27 -27.62 45.27
C PHE A 11 -25.32 -28.74 45.23
N ARG A 12 -26.06 -28.99 46.32
CA ARG A 12 -27.04 -30.09 46.41
C ARG A 12 -28.44 -29.77 45.85
N ARG A 13 -28.62 -28.64 45.16
CA ARG A 13 -29.91 -28.27 44.52
C ARG A 13 -29.88 -28.40 43.00
N ALA A 14 -28.92 -29.17 42.47
CA ALA A 14 -28.82 -29.50 41.05
C ALA A 14 -29.51 -30.81 40.66
N ASP A 15 -30.28 -31.43 41.57
CA ASP A 15 -31.23 -32.49 41.21
C ASP A 15 -32.53 -31.84 40.69
N GLY A 16 -32.39 -31.10 39.59
CA GLY A 16 -33.51 -30.54 38.86
C GLY A 16 -33.93 -31.48 37.74
N ASP A 17 -34.86 -32.38 38.04
CA ASP A 17 -35.58 -33.16 37.04
C ASP A 17 -36.55 -32.22 36.29
N ALA A 18 -35.99 -31.39 35.41
CA ALA A 18 -36.76 -30.55 34.51
C ALA A 18 -35.94 -30.25 33.24
N PRO A 19 -36.52 -30.41 32.03
CA PRO A 19 -35.86 -30.11 30.76
C PRO A 19 -35.26 -28.69 30.69
N SER A 20 -35.72 -27.78 31.54
CA SER A 20 -35.21 -26.42 31.72
C SER A 20 -33.77 -26.37 32.25
N VAL A 21 -33.33 -27.24 33.18
CA VAL A 21 -31.93 -27.22 33.66
C VAL A 21 -30.97 -27.66 32.56
N ARG A 22 -31.35 -28.73 31.84
CA ARG A 22 -30.58 -29.22 30.68
C ARG A 22 -30.48 -28.15 29.58
N LEU A 23 -31.57 -27.43 29.33
CA LEU A 23 -31.60 -26.31 28.38
C LEU A 23 -30.69 -25.16 28.84
N VAL A 24 -30.73 -24.78 30.11
CA VAL A 24 -29.84 -23.74 30.67
C VAL A 24 -28.37 -24.12 30.51
N VAL A 25 -28.01 -25.36 30.81
CA VAL A 25 -26.63 -25.86 30.63
C VAL A 25 -26.23 -25.83 29.16
N ILE A 26 -27.09 -26.27 28.24
CA ILE A 26 -26.81 -26.23 26.80
C ILE A 26 -26.59 -24.80 26.32
N VAL A 27 -27.46 -23.86 26.73
CA VAL A 27 -27.33 -22.45 26.37
C VAL A 27 -26.04 -21.87 26.93
N MET A 28 -25.66 -22.20 28.16
CA MET A 28 -24.42 -21.74 28.77
C MET A 28 -23.18 -22.28 28.02
N VAL A 29 -23.19 -23.54 27.61
CA VAL A 29 -22.11 -24.13 26.81
C VAL A 29 -22.02 -23.48 25.43
N ILE A 30 -23.15 -23.25 24.76
CA ILE A 30 -23.18 -22.55 23.47
C ILE A 30 -22.65 -21.12 23.61
N ALA A 31 -23.07 -20.40 24.66
CA ALA A 31 -22.59 -19.06 24.93
C ALA A 31 -21.07 -19.04 25.17
N ALA A 32 -20.55 -19.99 25.95
CA ALA A 32 -19.11 -20.13 26.16
C ALA A 32 -18.37 -20.39 24.84
N MET A 33 -18.86 -21.31 24.01
CA MET A 33 -18.26 -21.59 22.70
C MET A 33 -18.26 -20.36 21.78
N LEU A 34 -19.35 -19.60 21.75
CA LEU A 34 -19.45 -18.37 20.94
C LEU A 34 -18.45 -17.31 21.42
N ILE A 35 -18.31 -17.11 22.73
CA ILE A 35 -17.35 -16.17 23.30
C ILE A 35 -15.92 -16.59 22.94
N THR A 36 -15.59 -17.88 23.08
CA THR A 36 -14.28 -18.41 22.70
C THR A 36 -14.01 -18.21 21.21
N ALA A 37 -14.98 -18.49 20.34
CA ALA A 37 -14.84 -18.29 18.90
C ALA A 37 -14.60 -16.80 18.55
N ILE A 38 -15.36 -15.88 19.16
CA ILE A 38 -15.18 -14.43 18.98
C ILE A 38 -13.78 -14.00 19.45
N CYS A 39 -13.31 -14.51 20.58
CA CYS A 39 -11.99 -14.22 21.13
C CYS A 39 -10.88 -14.67 20.18
N VAL A 40 -10.97 -15.90 19.66
CA VAL A 40 -10.03 -16.44 18.66
C VAL A 40 -10.04 -15.59 17.38
N ILE A 41 -11.21 -15.26 16.84
CA ILE A 41 -11.34 -14.41 15.64
C ILE A 41 -10.74 -13.03 15.87
N ARG A 42 -10.92 -12.44 17.05
CA ARG A 42 -10.33 -11.13 17.40
C ARG A 42 -8.81 -11.20 17.47
N VAL A 43 -8.26 -12.27 18.02
CA VAL A 43 -6.80 -12.49 18.10
C VAL A 43 -6.21 -12.74 16.71
N THR A 44 -6.88 -13.50 15.84
CA THR A 44 -6.38 -13.74 14.48
C THR A 44 -6.48 -12.50 13.59
N ARG A 45 -7.52 -11.68 13.76
CA ARG A 45 -7.64 -10.35 13.11
C ARG A 45 -6.48 -9.43 13.47
N GLN A 46 -5.97 -9.46 14.70
CA GLN A 46 -4.77 -8.71 15.08
C GLN A 46 -3.53 -9.17 14.28
N HIS A 47 -3.43 -10.46 13.94
CA HIS A 47 -2.30 -10.98 13.17
C HIS A 47 -2.39 -10.68 11.67
N GLU A 48 -3.60 -10.62 11.10
CA GLU A 48 -3.80 -10.25 9.68
C GLU A 48 -3.47 -8.79 9.40
N VAL A 49 -3.77 -7.88 10.33
CA VAL A 49 -3.44 -6.45 10.18
C VAL A 49 -1.93 -6.23 10.18
N LEU A 50 -1.15 -7.02 10.94
CA LEU A 50 0.31 -6.94 10.88
C LEU A 50 0.88 -7.46 9.55
N ARG A 51 0.34 -8.55 8.99
CA ARG A 51 0.80 -9.07 7.70
C ARG A 51 0.48 -8.12 6.55
N LEU A 52 -0.73 -7.57 6.52
CA LEU A 52 -1.15 -6.61 5.49
C LEU A 52 -0.41 -5.28 5.64
N GLY A 53 -0.21 -4.80 6.88
CA GLY A 53 0.59 -3.60 7.16
C GLY A 53 2.05 -3.73 6.74
N LEU A 54 2.68 -4.89 6.97
CA LEU A 54 4.06 -5.15 6.57
C LEU A 54 4.23 -5.26 5.05
N GLN A 55 3.28 -5.86 4.34
CA GLN A 55 3.32 -5.92 2.89
C GLN A 55 3.09 -4.52 2.27
N LEU A 56 2.20 -3.72 2.84
CA LEU A 56 1.96 -2.36 2.41
C LEU A 56 3.15 -1.43 2.69
N SER A 57 3.82 -1.58 3.84
CA SER A 57 5.04 -0.84 4.18
C SER A 57 6.17 -1.16 3.21
N LYS A 58 6.43 -2.45 2.94
CA LYS A 58 7.48 -2.87 1.98
C LYS A 58 7.19 -2.41 0.56
N ALA A 59 5.94 -2.43 0.11
CA ALA A 59 5.56 -1.93 -1.20
C ALA A 59 5.71 -0.39 -1.30
N SER A 60 5.32 0.33 -0.25
CA SER A 60 5.42 1.79 -0.19
C SER A 60 6.88 2.27 -0.17
N GLU A 61 7.74 1.57 0.57
CA GLU A 61 9.17 1.86 0.63
C GLU A 61 9.85 1.65 -0.73
N ARG A 62 9.50 0.59 -1.46
CA ARG A 62 9.96 0.38 -2.85
C ARG A 62 9.52 1.49 -3.79
N VAL A 63 8.26 1.92 -3.73
CA VAL A 63 7.76 3.02 -4.58
C VAL A 63 8.48 4.33 -4.25
N ARG A 64 8.80 4.57 -2.98
CA ARG A 64 9.52 5.77 -2.56
C ARG A 64 10.95 5.80 -3.11
N THR A 65 11.71 4.72 -2.96
CA THR A 65 13.09 4.63 -3.48
C THR A 65 13.12 4.76 -5.00
N LEU A 66 12.20 4.10 -5.71
CA LEU A 66 12.07 4.22 -7.18
C LEU A 66 11.77 5.65 -7.63
N ARG A 67 10.94 6.40 -6.88
CA ARG A 67 10.65 7.82 -7.19
C ARG A 67 11.85 8.73 -6.93
N GLU A 68 12.58 8.50 -5.86
CA GLU A 68 13.79 9.27 -5.53
C GLU A 68 14.87 9.04 -6.61
N VAL A 69 15.10 7.80 -7.03
CA VAL A 69 16.02 7.46 -8.12
C VAL A 69 15.59 8.10 -9.44
N ARG A 70 14.31 7.99 -9.82
CA ARG A 70 13.81 8.63 -11.04
C ARG A 70 14.03 10.14 -11.03
N ARG A 71 13.80 10.80 -9.89
CA ARG A 71 14.00 12.24 -9.75
C ARG A 71 15.47 12.64 -9.86
N GLN A 72 16.39 11.83 -9.33
CA GLN A 72 17.83 12.03 -9.53
C GLN A 72 18.21 11.88 -11.02
N LEU A 73 17.75 10.82 -11.68
CA LEU A 73 17.99 10.61 -13.11
C LEU A 73 17.43 11.73 -13.99
N GLU A 74 16.23 12.25 -13.68
CA GLU A 74 15.67 13.40 -14.42
C GLU A 74 16.52 14.67 -14.24
N LEU A 75 17.05 14.90 -13.03
CA LEU A 75 17.96 16.03 -12.77
C LEU A 75 19.31 15.85 -13.46
N GLU A 76 19.89 14.65 -13.43
CA GLU A 76 21.12 14.34 -14.15
C GLU A 76 20.95 14.50 -15.66
N HIS A 77 19.83 14.01 -16.20
CA HIS A 77 19.52 14.14 -17.62
C HIS A 77 19.32 15.61 -18.01
N ALA A 78 18.61 16.40 -17.21
CA ALA A 78 18.46 17.84 -17.44
C ALA A 78 19.81 18.57 -17.37
N THR A 79 20.69 18.15 -16.45
CA THR A 79 22.04 18.70 -16.32
C THR A 79 22.93 18.35 -17.52
N LEU A 80 22.87 17.09 -17.98
CA LEU A 80 23.63 16.62 -19.14
C LEU A 80 23.11 17.21 -20.46
N THR A 81 21.80 17.42 -20.56
CA THR A 81 21.13 18.03 -21.72
C THR A 81 21.15 19.56 -21.63
N SER A 82 21.74 20.14 -20.58
CA SER A 82 21.79 21.59 -20.44
C SER A 82 22.54 22.20 -21.64
N PRO A 83 21.93 23.15 -22.36
CA PRO A 83 22.51 23.72 -23.56
C PRO A 83 23.84 24.43 -23.28
N ASP A 84 24.03 24.95 -22.07
CA ASP A 84 25.26 25.64 -21.67
C ASP A 84 26.44 24.67 -21.51
N ARG A 85 26.22 23.46 -20.98
CA ARG A 85 27.26 22.42 -20.89
C ARG A 85 27.62 21.88 -22.27
N ILE A 86 26.63 21.68 -23.14
CA ILE A 86 26.83 21.27 -24.53
C ILE A 86 27.63 22.33 -25.28
N ARG A 87 27.30 23.62 -25.14
CA ARG A 87 28.05 24.74 -25.73
C ARG A 87 29.48 24.81 -25.21
N GLY A 88 29.69 24.67 -23.90
CA GLY A 88 31.03 24.67 -23.32
C GLY A 88 31.90 23.52 -23.83
N LEU A 89 31.33 22.31 -23.93
CA LEU A 89 32.03 21.16 -24.52
C LEU A 89 32.31 21.35 -26.02
N ALA A 90 31.35 21.92 -26.76
CA ALA A 90 31.51 22.20 -28.19
C ALA A 90 32.64 23.23 -28.44
N MET A 91 32.73 24.27 -27.61
CA MET A 91 33.83 25.24 -27.66
C MET A 91 35.18 24.60 -27.34
N GLN A 92 35.25 23.70 -26.36
CA GLN A 92 36.48 22.94 -26.06
C GLN A 92 36.92 22.04 -27.21
N LEU A 93 35.98 21.54 -28.02
CA LEU A 93 36.23 20.77 -29.23
C LEU A 93 36.53 21.65 -30.47
N GLY A 94 36.64 22.97 -30.29
CA GLY A 94 36.95 23.92 -31.36
C GLY A 94 35.74 24.30 -32.23
N MET A 95 34.51 24.02 -31.79
CA MET A 95 33.31 24.49 -32.47
C MET A 95 32.93 25.89 -31.97
N GLU A 96 32.83 26.84 -32.89
CA GLU A 96 32.39 28.22 -32.63
C GLU A 96 30.84 28.30 -32.67
N PRO A 97 30.18 29.03 -31.75
CA PRO A 97 28.76 29.27 -31.86
C PRO A 97 28.42 30.02 -33.16
N VAL A 98 27.45 29.49 -33.91
CA VAL A 98 26.94 30.13 -35.14
C VAL A 98 26.36 31.51 -34.82
N ALA A 99 26.76 32.51 -35.60
CA ALA A 99 26.22 33.86 -35.50
C ALA A 99 24.71 33.86 -35.80
N PRO A 100 23.89 34.66 -35.08
CA PRO A 100 22.44 34.70 -35.26
C PRO A 100 22.01 34.96 -36.71
N ASP A 101 22.80 35.75 -37.45
CA ASP A 101 22.55 36.10 -38.86
C ASP A 101 22.72 34.93 -39.84
N SER A 102 23.39 33.84 -39.44
CA SER A 102 23.58 32.67 -40.30
C SER A 102 22.45 31.63 -40.17
N ILE A 103 21.51 31.84 -39.24
CA ILE A 103 20.41 30.91 -38.97
C ILE A 103 19.24 31.23 -39.91
N ARG A 104 19.08 30.44 -40.97
CA ARG A 104 17.94 30.56 -41.89
C ARG A 104 16.83 29.58 -41.49
N ILE A 105 15.70 30.11 -41.02
CA ILE A 105 14.50 29.31 -40.71
C ILE A 105 13.83 28.91 -42.03
N VAL A 106 13.85 27.62 -42.34
CA VAL A 106 13.15 27.09 -43.52
C VAL A 106 11.73 26.71 -43.10
N MET A 107 10.72 27.42 -43.62
CA MET A 107 9.34 27.01 -43.42
C MET A 107 9.08 25.69 -44.16
N PRO A 108 8.35 24.73 -43.55
CA PRO A 108 8.00 23.49 -44.23
C PRO A 108 7.23 23.84 -45.50
N ARG A 109 7.71 23.38 -46.66
CA ARG A 109 7.00 23.54 -47.93
C ARG A 109 5.67 22.78 -47.78
N ALA A 110 4.57 23.52 -47.60
CA ALA A 110 3.23 22.98 -47.67
C ALA A 110 3.12 22.23 -49.01
N GLY A 111 3.13 20.91 -48.93
CA GLY A 111 3.06 20.04 -50.09
C GLY A 111 1.83 20.39 -50.87
N THR A 112 2.03 21.05 -52.01
CA THR A 112 1.01 21.29 -53.03
C THR A 112 0.72 19.94 -53.71
N GLY A 113 0.11 19.02 -52.95
CA GLY A 113 -0.53 17.83 -53.47
C GLY A 113 -1.83 18.23 -54.15
N LYS A 114 -1.73 18.87 -55.33
CA LYS A 114 -2.81 18.80 -56.30
C LYS A 114 -2.92 17.34 -56.72
N VAL A 115 -3.76 16.58 -56.03
CA VAL A 115 -4.37 15.38 -56.62
C VAL A 115 -5.35 15.91 -57.65
N ALA A 116 -4.82 16.07 -58.86
CA ALA A 116 -5.59 16.37 -60.05
C ALA A 116 -6.52 15.18 -60.35
N ALA A 117 -7.79 15.49 -60.58
CA ALA A 117 -8.66 14.92 -61.60
C ALA A 117 -8.43 13.45 -62.00
N ARG A 118 -9.40 12.58 -61.72
CA ARG A 118 -10.49 12.21 -62.65
C ARG A 118 -11.19 10.94 -62.18
#